data_AF-A0A9P6N4W9-F1
#
_entry.id   AF-A0A9P6N4W9-F1
#
_cell.length_a   1.000
_cell.length_b   1.000
_cell.length_c   1.000
_cell.angle_alpha   90.00
_cell.angle_beta   90.00
_cell.angle_gamma   90.00
#
_symmetry.space_group_name_H-M   'P 1'
#
loop_
_entity.id
_entity.type
_entity.pdbx_description
1 polymer ?
#
loop_
_entity_poly.entity_id
_entity_poly.type
_entity_poly.pdbx_seq_one_letter_code
_entity_poly.pdbx_strand_id
1 'polypeptide(L)'
;MLPHLDSTMKRFGGTGSSWLLRQAEYLGENLEEQAVWEMDAVLPSGQEIVLKDFEVVSPFQALPPKRAPICFDRAVIGLGSQCGLDYCAKNTPTEIYQAYSEQVQNHYWPTVKRWNSFLENRAQEELERQQGALGKDVDFSPTKCLQTARYYNFEGDEDEAQGRESSPNLTPAHDEPILRRGEIDPDSVDRLLDGKRRRRPVVAIIERRRNRAILNLDLVISTIVKSGHFRLKVLNYDQGCGIPETAYLMRDVNILISSHGNALGGSLWMPSPSTNHNHPVPVVISIDSTRYYERWFQWTTTAMGQRFILHRCGPAVSSRSDLKESCALHRDLNLARKILEKVGLTLDEPTQEEDLLALTGAEFPLELWARYRARDNANGDGQEEWLEKVALFLGDYWKNLARYADPDRLLETLEKIRLENEEDNGYENTQSNSGDTGNGDNSMRNSKRPLSYLRMCMQGRCCGPDCEGVMNRNVVGTMRAYDQDISEGHWGEFLPNEEQAEFVRSGGSLKSWIA
;
A
#
# COMPACT_ATOMS: atom_id res chain seq x y z
N MET A 1 0.26 -7.19 -8.01
CA MET A 1 0.56 -7.79 -9.32
C MET A 1 1.91 -8.50 -9.34
N LEU A 2 3.01 -7.83 -8.96
CA LEU A 2 4.37 -8.39 -9.06
C LEU A 2 4.64 -9.69 -8.30
N PRO A 3 4.20 -9.87 -7.03
CA PRO A 3 4.39 -11.14 -6.33
C PRO A 3 3.72 -12.33 -7.06
N HIS A 4 2.56 -12.07 -7.69
CA HIS A 4 1.83 -13.08 -8.43
C HIS A 4 2.54 -13.47 -9.72
N LEU A 5 3.11 -12.49 -10.42
CA LEU A 5 3.85 -12.76 -11.63
C LEU A 5 5.06 -13.65 -11.31
N ASP A 6 5.84 -13.29 -10.29
CA ASP A 6 6.98 -14.10 -9.84
C ASP A 6 6.58 -15.54 -9.47
N SER A 7 5.53 -15.69 -8.66
CA SER A 7 5.03 -17.03 -8.28
C SER A 7 4.49 -17.82 -9.47
N THR A 8 3.74 -17.18 -10.36
CA THR A 8 3.19 -17.82 -11.57
C THR A 8 4.31 -18.31 -12.46
N MET A 9 5.33 -17.47 -12.68
CA MET A 9 6.53 -17.86 -13.42
C MET A 9 7.18 -19.08 -12.78
N LYS A 10 7.52 -19.03 -11.49
CA LYS A 10 8.14 -20.17 -10.78
C LYS A 10 7.30 -21.45 -10.88
N ARG A 11 5.97 -21.35 -10.73
CA ARG A 11 5.04 -22.49 -10.77
C ARG A 11 5.00 -23.17 -12.14
N PHE A 12 5.08 -22.41 -13.22
CA PHE A 12 4.96 -22.93 -14.59
C PHE A 12 6.32 -23.06 -15.28
N GLY A 13 7.41 -23.10 -14.52
CA GLY A 13 8.77 -23.34 -15.04
C GLY A 13 9.42 -22.12 -15.71
N GLY A 14 8.87 -20.93 -15.47
CA GLY A 14 9.54 -19.67 -15.77
C GLY A 14 10.85 -19.57 -14.98
N THR A 15 11.89 -19.15 -15.68
CA THR A 15 13.25 -18.96 -15.17
C THR A 15 13.57 -17.48 -15.01
N GLY A 16 14.66 -17.14 -14.33
CA GLY A 16 15.18 -15.76 -14.27
C GLY A 16 15.56 -15.17 -15.64
N SER A 17 15.65 -16.00 -16.68
CA SER A 17 15.92 -15.64 -18.07
C SER A 17 14.67 -15.60 -18.96
N SER A 18 13.48 -15.77 -18.37
CA SER A 18 12.24 -15.75 -19.14
C SER A 18 11.89 -14.36 -19.62
N TRP A 19 11.18 -14.29 -20.74
CA TRP A 19 10.71 -13.03 -21.29
C TRP A 19 9.33 -12.70 -20.75
N LEU A 20 9.09 -11.44 -20.44
CA LEU A 20 7.78 -10.92 -20.07
C LEU A 20 7.20 -10.15 -21.25
N LEU A 21 5.89 -10.21 -21.43
CA LEU A 21 5.17 -9.31 -22.31
C LEU A 21 4.16 -8.56 -21.46
N ARG A 22 4.33 -7.24 -21.36
CA ARG A 22 3.38 -6.37 -20.68
C ARG A 22 2.30 -5.99 -21.68
N GLN A 23 1.12 -6.60 -21.55
CA GLN A 23 -0.04 -6.16 -22.32
C GLN A 23 -0.47 -4.78 -21.81
N ALA A 24 -0.52 -3.80 -22.70
CA ALA A 24 -1.06 -2.49 -22.39
C ALA A 24 -2.60 -2.56 -22.30
N GLU A 25 -3.14 -1.70 -21.44
CA GLU A 25 -4.56 -1.35 -21.25
C GLU A 25 -5.44 -2.30 -20.43
N TYR A 26 -5.82 -1.79 -19.25
CA TYR A 26 -7.17 -1.95 -18.71
C TYR A 26 -7.80 -0.54 -18.72
N LEU A 27 -8.87 -0.34 -19.50
CA LEU A 27 -9.75 0.84 -19.45
C LEU A 27 -9.19 2.22 -19.86
N GLY A 28 -8.21 2.30 -20.77
CA GLY A 28 -7.85 3.59 -21.40
C GLY A 28 -7.28 4.66 -20.46
N GLU A 29 -6.84 4.29 -19.25
CA GLU A 29 -6.12 5.23 -18.38
C GLU A 29 -4.80 5.64 -19.05
N ASN A 30 -4.48 6.94 -19.02
CA ASN A 30 -3.22 7.46 -19.53
C ASN A 30 -2.07 6.85 -18.73
N LEU A 31 -1.38 5.89 -19.34
CA LEU A 31 -0.21 5.21 -18.79
C LEU A 31 0.95 6.17 -18.46
N GLU A 32 0.96 7.39 -19.00
CA GLU A 32 1.89 8.46 -18.60
C GLU A 32 1.79 8.79 -17.09
N GLU A 33 0.66 8.48 -16.45
CA GLU A 33 0.48 8.63 -15.00
C GLU A 33 0.77 7.36 -14.20
N GLN A 34 0.93 6.21 -14.86
CA GLN A 34 1.28 4.96 -14.18
C GLN A 34 2.79 4.91 -14.00
N ALA A 35 3.23 4.75 -12.75
CA ALA A 35 4.64 4.55 -12.45
C ALA A 35 5.17 3.40 -13.31
N VAL A 36 6.22 3.64 -14.10
CA VAL A 36 6.82 2.58 -14.89
C VAL A 36 7.60 1.66 -13.96
N TRP A 37 7.33 0.36 -14.04
CA TRP A 37 7.89 -0.66 -13.15
C TRP A 37 9.13 -1.27 -13.77
N GLU A 38 10.23 -1.31 -13.03
CA GLU A 38 11.41 -2.11 -13.38
C GLU A 38 11.22 -3.55 -12.90
N MET A 39 11.58 -4.50 -13.76
CA MET A 39 11.39 -5.93 -13.53
C MET A 39 12.69 -6.71 -13.40
N ASP A 40 13.83 -6.04 -13.55
CA ASP A 40 15.18 -6.61 -13.46
C ASP A 40 15.48 -7.20 -12.06
N ALA A 41 14.86 -6.65 -11.02
CA ALA A 41 14.92 -7.23 -9.68
C ALA A 41 14.22 -8.58 -9.56
N VAL A 42 13.22 -8.82 -10.40
CA VAL A 42 12.46 -10.07 -10.44
C VAL A 42 13.12 -11.07 -11.39
N LEU A 43 13.65 -10.59 -12.51
CA LEU A 43 14.23 -11.40 -13.58
C LEU A 43 15.62 -10.88 -13.95
N PRO A 44 16.69 -11.44 -13.37
CA PRO A 44 18.04 -10.89 -13.51
C PRO A 44 18.65 -11.04 -14.91
N SER A 45 18.11 -11.91 -15.77
CA SER A 45 18.69 -12.21 -17.09
C SER A 45 17.66 -12.37 -18.22
N GLY A 46 16.40 -12.04 -17.96
CA GLY A 46 15.32 -12.08 -18.96
C GLY A 46 15.25 -10.81 -19.82
N GLN A 47 14.08 -10.58 -20.41
CA GLN A 47 13.75 -9.33 -21.08
C GLN A 47 12.25 -9.06 -20.94
N GLU A 48 11.85 -7.81 -20.74
CA GLU A 48 10.45 -7.40 -20.77
C GLU A 48 10.14 -6.68 -22.08
N ILE A 49 9.16 -7.19 -22.81
CA ILE A 49 8.58 -6.53 -23.97
C ILE A 49 7.45 -5.63 -23.48
N VAL A 50 7.59 -4.34 -23.70
CA VAL A 50 6.58 -3.31 -23.43
C VAL A 50 6.02 -2.77 -24.74
N LEU A 51 4.79 -2.26 -24.74
CA LEU A 51 4.12 -1.90 -25.99
C LEU A 51 4.22 -0.40 -26.34
N LYS A 52 4.64 0.45 -25.38
CA LYS A 52 4.75 1.90 -25.60
C LYS A 52 6.16 2.40 -25.23
N ASP A 53 6.70 3.35 -26.02
CA ASP A 53 8.08 3.83 -25.89
C ASP A 53 8.40 4.40 -24.50
N PHE A 54 7.43 5.08 -23.86
CA PHE A 54 7.63 5.65 -22.52
C PHE A 54 7.69 4.58 -21.41
N GLU A 55 7.29 3.33 -21.68
CA GLU A 55 7.41 2.22 -20.72
C GLU A 55 8.81 1.61 -20.70
N VAL A 56 9.69 1.99 -21.63
CA VAL A 56 11.09 1.56 -21.67
C VAL A 56 11.90 2.41 -20.69
N VAL A 57 11.95 2.00 -19.42
CA VAL A 57 12.68 2.73 -18.36
C VAL A 57 13.95 2.06 -17.90
N SER A 58 14.25 0.86 -18.40
CA SER A 58 15.49 0.15 -18.11
C SER A 58 15.98 -0.61 -19.35
N PRO A 59 17.27 -0.97 -19.43
CA PRO A 59 17.79 -1.86 -20.48
C PRO A 59 17.12 -3.24 -20.52
N PHE A 60 16.46 -3.65 -19.43
CA PHE A 60 15.68 -4.87 -19.35
C PHE A 60 14.40 -4.81 -20.21
N GLN A 61 13.91 -3.61 -20.49
CA GLN A 61 12.71 -3.38 -21.27
C GLN A 61 13.05 -3.06 -22.73
N ALA A 62 12.27 -3.62 -23.65
CA ALA A 62 12.39 -3.32 -25.07
C ALA A 62 11.02 -3.25 -25.73
N LEU A 63 10.96 -2.47 -26.81
CA LEU A 63 9.81 -2.48 -27.70
C LEU A 63 9.81 -3.74 -28.56
N PRO A 64 8.63 -4.23 -28.97
CA PRO A 64 8.55 -5.28 -29.96
C PRO A 64 9.23 -4.84 -31.27
N PRO A 65 9.89 -5.76 -32.01
CA PRO A 65 10.48 -5.44 -33.29
C PRO A 65 9.42 -4.99 -34.29
N LYS A 66 9.57 -3.79 -34.86
CA LYS A 66 8.57 -3.15 -35.74
C LYS A 66 8.22 -3.93 -37.02
N ARG A 67 9.07 -4.86 -37.44
CA ARG A 67 8.99 -5.53 -38.75
C ARG A 67 9.01 -7.06 -38.67
N ALA A 68 9.03 -7.63 -37.47
CA ALA A 68 9.06 -9.07 -37.29
C ALA A 68 7.99 -9.48 -36.27
N PRO A 69 7.19 -10.52 -36.56
CA PRO A 69 6.31 -11.08 -35.55
C PRO A 69 7.15 -11.66 -34.41
N ILE A 70 6.70 -11.47 -33.17
CA ILE A 70 7.23 -12.21 -32.02
C ILE A 70 6.46 -13.52 -31.93
N CYS A 71 7.17 -14.64 -31.99
CA CYS A 71 6.61 -15.97 -31.75
C CYS A 71 7.14 -16.49 -30.42
N PHE A 72 6.24 -16.86 -29.52
CA PHE A 72 6.58 -17.51 -28.26
C PHE A 72 6.46 -19.02 -28.41
N ASP A 73 7.56 -19.75 -28.21
CA ASP A 73 7.56 -21.23 -28.23
C ASP A 73 6.73 -21.79 -27.06
N ARG A 74 6.82 -21.11 -25.91
CA ARG A 74 6.02 -21.38 -24.71
C ARG A 74 5.63 -20.06 -24.08
N ALA A 75 4.37 -19.93 -23.72
CA ALA A 75 3.87 -18.77 -22.99
C ALA A 75 3.07 -19.24 -21.78
N VAL A 76 3.41 -18.69 -20.62
CA VAL A 76 2.54 -18.75 -19.45
C VAL A 76 1.67 -17.51 -19.51
N ILE A 77 0.45 -17.67 -20.00
CA ILE A 77 -0.54 -16.59 -19.93
C ILE A 77 -1.01 -16.59 -18.47
N GLY A 78 -0.84 -15.47 -17.77
CA GLY A 78 -1.29 -15.29 -16.40
C GLY A 78 -2.81 -15.35 -16.30
N LEU A 79 -3.39 -16.56 -16.39
CA LEU A 79 -4.82 -16.84 -16.28
C LEU A 79 -5.23 -17.27 -14.87
N GLY A 80 -4.27 -17.34 -13.94
CA GLY A 80 -4.59 -17.52 -12.54
C GLY A 80 -5.21 -16.23 -12.02
N SER A 81 -6.52 -16.24 -11.75
CA SER A 81 -7.23 -15.23 -10.94
C SER A 81 -6.78 -15.31 -9.48
N GLN A 82 -5.46 -15.37 -9.25
CA GLN A 82 -4.86 -15.14 -7.95
C GLN A 82 -4.70 -13.64 -7.81
N CYS A 83 -5.54 -13.07 -6.96
CA CYS A 83 -5.38 -11.71 -6.50
C CYS A 83 -5.72 -11.65 -5.02
N GLY A 84 -5.33 -10.57 -4.34
CA GLY A 84 -5.65 -10.37 -2.93
C GLY A 84 -7.12 -10.02 -2.67
N LEU A 85 -7.97 -9.97 -3.70
CA LEU A 85 -9.36 -9.53 -3.64
C LEU A 85 -10.27 -10.73 -3.35
N ASP A 86 -11.35 -10.49 -2.62
CA ASP A 86 -12.34 -11.51 -2.22
C ASP A 86 -13.03 -12.20 -3.40
N TYR A 87 -13.19 -11.48 -4.51
CA TYR A 87 -13.79 -12.02 -5.73
C TYR A 87 -12.82 -12.92 -6.54
N CYS A 88 -11.55 -13.01 -6.15
CA CYS A 88 -10.61 -13.90 -6.81
C CYS A 88 -10.83 -15.35 -6.38
N ALA A 89 -10.81 -16.27 -7.36
CA ALA A 89 -11.06 -17.70 -7.11
C ALA A 89 -10.02 -18.31 -6.15
N LYS A 90 -8.83 -17.72 -6.06
CA LYS A 90 -7.75 -18.14 -5.14
C LYS A 90 -7.04 -16.91 -4.57
N ASN A 91 -6.89 -16.85 -3.25
CA ASN A 91 -6.01 -15.86 -2.62
C ASN A 91 -4.54 -16.17 -2.94
N THR A 92 -3.69 -15.15 -2.89
CA THR A 92 -2.23 -15.33 -2.88
C THR A 92 -1.79 -15.92 -1.54
N PRO A 93 -1.08 -17.05 -1.53
CA PRO A 93 -0.37 -17.51 -0.33
C PRO A 93 0.57 -16.45 0.25
N THR A 94 0.65 -16.39 1.57
CA THR A 94 1.55 -15.52 2.34
C THR A 94 3.01 -15.68 1.92
N GLU A 95 3.44 -16.91 1.67
CA GLU A 95 4.82 -17.26 1.32
C GLU A 95 5.26 -16.60 0.01
N ILE A 96 4.32 -16.32 -0.89
CA ILE A 96 4.61 -15.62 -2.14
C ILE A 96 4.91 -14.15 -1.88
N TYR A 97 4.12 -13.49 -1.02
CA TYR A 97 4.39 -12.10 -0.66
C TYR A 97 5.73 -11.97 0.09
N GLN A 98 6.00 -12.90 1.01
CA GLN A 98 7.26 -12.93 1.76
C GLN A 98 8.44 -13.18 0.83
N ALA A 99 8.40 -14.22 0.00
CA ALA A 99 9.49 -14.52 -0.95
C ALA A 99 9.75 -13.37 -1.92
N TYR A 100 8.68 -12.71 -2.41
CA TYR A 100 8.82 -11.55 -3.27
C TYR A 100 9.42 -10.35 -2.53
N SER A 101 8.92 -10.05 -1.33
CA SER A 101 9.48 -8.99 -0.48
C SER A 101 10.97 -9.24 -0.23
N GLU A 102 11.34 -10.43 0.23
CA GLU A 102 12.73 -10.84 0.47
C GLU A 102 13.60 -10.72 -0.79
N GLN A 103 13.12 -11.15 -1.95
CA GLN A 103 13.85 -11.02 -3.21
C GLN A 103 14.17 -9.55 -3.53
N VAL A 104 13.19 -8.67 -3.37
CA VAL A 104 13.36 -7.26 -3.68
C VAL A 104 14.19 -6.53 -2.61
N GLN A 105 14.01 -6.87 -1.34
CA GLN A 105 14.86 -6.41 -0.24
C GLN A 105 16.31 -6.80 -0.51
N ASN A 106 16.59 -8.07 -0.82
CA ASN A 106 17.91 -8.56 -1.19
C ASN A 106 18.44 -7.91 -2.49
N HIS A 107 17.56 -7.41 -3.35
CA HIS A 107 17.98 -6.68 -4.53
C HIS A 107 18.40 -5.24 -4.18
N TYR A 108 17.55 -4.46 -3.52
CA TYR A 108 17.75 -3.02 -3.37
C TYR A 108 18.38 -2.59 -2.03
N TRP A 109 18.36 -3.42 -0.99
CA TRP A 109 18.87 -3.08 0.34
C TRP A 109 20.36 -3.34 0.58
N PRO A 110 20.97 -4.46 0.13
CA PRO A 110 22.14 -4.97 0.83
C PRO A 110 23.46 -4.24 0.60
N THR A 111 23.57 -3.28 -0.32
CA THR A 111 24.78 -2.43 -0.33
C THR A 111 24.52 -1.01 -0.79
N VAL A 112 25.09 -0.07 -0.04
CA VAL A 112 25.34 1.32 -0.46
C VAL A 112 25.92 1.38 -1.85
N LYS A 113 26.85 0.49 -2.15
CA LYS A 113 27.48 0.37 -3.45
C LYS A 113 26.46 0.15 -4.57
N ARG A 114 25.53 -0.79 -4.41
CA ARG A 114 24.50 -1.05 -5.43
C ARG A 114 23.54 0.11 -5.58
N TRP A 115 23.14 0.71 -4.47
CA TRP A 115 22.30 1.91 -4.50
C TRP A 115 23.00 3.08 -5.21
N ASN A 116 24.28 3.31 -4.90
CA ASN A 116 25.08 4.33 -5.57
C ASN A 116 25.24 4.02 -7.06
N SER A 117 25.49 2.77 -7.45
CA SER A 117 25.52 2.38 -8.85
C SER A 117 24.18 2.61 -9.55
N PHE A 118 23.06 2.35 -8.87
CA PHE A 118 21.73 2.70 -9.39
C PHE A 118 21.61 4.21 -9.63
N LEU A 119 21.98 5.04 -8.65
CA LEU A 119 21.96 6.50 -8.79
C LEU A 119 22.89 7.01 -9.89
N GLU A 120 24.09 6.45 -10.01
CA GLU A 120 25.08 6.79 -11.04
C GLU A 120 24.57 6.44 -12.44
N ASN A 121 24.04 5.22 -12.63
CA ASN A 121 23.45 4.80 -13.90
C ASN A 121 22.28 5.71 -14.30
N ARG A 122 21.41 6.07 -13.35
CA ARG A 122 20.29 6.99 -13.59
C ARG A 122 20.74 8.40 -13.95
N ALA A 123 21.76 8.92 -13.27
CA ALA A 123 22.33 10.22 -13.59
C ALA A 123 22.94 10.23 -15.00
N GLN A 124 23.59 9.13 -15.40
CA GLN A 124 24.16 8.97 -16.73
C GLN A 124 23.07 8.88 -17.82
N GLU A 125 22.03 8.07 -17.61
CA GLU A 125 20.88 7.98 -18.53
C GLU A 125 20.21 9.34 -18.75
N GLU A 126 20.05 10.11 -17.67
CA GLU A 126 19.48 11.45 -17.73
C GLU A 126 20.37 12.42 -18.54
N LEU A 127 21.69 12.35 -18.34
CA LEU A 127 22.65 13.13 -19.11
C LEU A 127 22.58 12.78 -20.61
N GLU A 128 22.51 11.48 -20.94
CA GLU A 128 22.39 11.01 -22.33
C GLU A 128 21.07 11.44 -22.97
N ARG A 129 19.96 11.40 -22.22
CA ARG A 129 18.67 11.94 -22.67
C ARG A 129 18.73 13.42 -22.94
N GLN A 130 19.35 14.21 -22.05
CA GLN A 130 19.50 15.65 -22.24
C GLN A 130 20.38 15.97 -23.46
N GLN A 131 21.36 15.14 -23.78
CA GLN A 131 22.20 15.28 -24.97
C GLN A 131 21.48 14.83 -26.26
N GLY A 132 20.60 13.82 -26.19
CA GLY A 132 19.86 13.28 -27.33
C GLY A 132 18.52 13.98 -27.64
N ALA A 133 17.88 14.55 -26.62
CA ALA A 133 16.61 15.25 -26.74
C ALA A 133 16.84 16.70 -27.18
N LEU A 134 16.90 16.91 -28.50
CA LEU A 134 16.72 18.24 -29.11
C LEU A 134 15.32 18.78 -28.80
N GLY A 135 15.13 19.40 -27.63
CA GLY A 135 14.11 20.43 -27.41
C GLY A 135 12.75 20.04 -26.84
N LYS A 136 12.62 18.97 -26.04
CA LYS A 136 11.42 18.78 -25.20
C LYS A 136 11.80 18.76 -23.72
N ASP A 137 11.40 19.80 -23.00
CA ASP A 137 11.46 19.89 -21.53
C ASP A 137 10.53 18.83 -20.93
N VAL A 138 11.03 17.62 -20.73
CA VAL A 138 10.35 16.61 -19.91
C VAL A 138 11.03 16.64 -18.55
N ASP A 139 10.35 17.22 -17.55
CA ASP A 139 10.77 17.28 -16.14
C ASP A 139 10.64 15.90 -15.46
N PHE A 140 11.39 14.93 -15.99
CA PHE A 140 11.53 13.59 -15.44
C PHE A 140 12.90 13.47 -14.78
N SER A 141 12.96 13.73 -13.48
CA SER A 141 14.12 13.34 -12.68
C SER A 141 13.86 11.92 -12.14
N PRO A 142 14.68 10.91 -12.51
CA PRO A 142 14.53 9.56 -11.96
C PRO A 142 14.69 9.53 -10.43
N THR A 143 15.29 10.56 -9.83
CA THR A 143 15.43 10.70 -8.38
C THR A 143 14.46 11.70 -7.76
N LYS A 144 13.45 12.18 -8.52
CA LYS A 144 12.51 13.21 -8.07
C LYS A 144 11.85 12.86 -6.74
N CYS A 145 11.40 11.61 -6.60
CA CYS A 145 10.82 11.11 -5.36
C CYS A 145 11.77 11.21 -4.15
N LEU A 146 13.06 10.92 -4.34
CA LEU A 146 14.07 11.03 -3.28
C LEU A 146 14.34 12.49 -2.92
N GLN A 147 14.40 13.36 -3.94
CA GLN A 147 14.66 14.79 -3.78
C GLN A 147 13.51 15.53 -3.09
N THR A 148 12.29 15.05 -3.27
CA THR A 148 11.08 15.67 -2.69
C THR A 148 10.61 15.00 -1.41
N ALA A 149 11.23 13.88 -1.02
CA ALA A 149 11.01 13.27 0.28
C ALA A 149 11.44 14.24 1.39
N ARG A 150 10.54 14.46 2.36
CA ARG A 150 10.80 15.33 3.52
C ARG A 150 11.16 14.48 4.73
N TYR A 151 12.19 14.90 5.46
CA TYR A 151 12.70 14.20 6.64
C TYR A 151 12.62 15.13 7.86
N TYR A 152 12.13 14.61 8.98
CA TYR A 152 12.04 15.34 10.24
C TYR A 152 12.59 14.51 11.39
N ASN A 153 13.27 15.17 12.34
CA ASN A 153 13.91 14.56 13.51
C ASN A 153 15.00 13.53 13.17
N PHE A 154 15.62 13.59 11.99
CA PHE A 154 16.75 12.73 11.60
C PHE A 154 18.12 13.28 12.04
N GLU A 155 18.19 14.57 12.37
CA GLU A 155 19.42 15.21 12.84
C GLU A 155 19.56 15.04 14.36
N GLY A 156 20.75 14.64 14.81
CA GLY A 156 21.20 14.85 16.20
C GLY A 156 20.74 13.82 17.24
N ASP A 157 21.44 12.68 17.29
CA ASP A 157 21.73 12.00 18.57
C ASP A 157 23.04 12.56 19.20
N GLU A 158 23.67 13.55 18.56
CA GLU A 158 24.97 14.06 19.00
C GLU A 158 24.80 15.10 20.12
N ASP A 159 25.54 14.84 21.19
CA ASP A 159 25.64 15.48 22.50
C ASP A 159 25.86 17.01 22.56
N GLU A 160 25.45 17.81 21.57
CA GLU A 160 25.58 19.29 21.58
C GLU A 160 24.33 20.05 22.10
N ALA A 161 23.27 19.35 22.51
CA ALA A 161 22.05 20.00 23.04
C ALA A 161 22.16 20.48 24.51
N GLN A 162 23.36 20.57 25.08
CA GLN A 162 23.58 21.31 26.33
C GLN A 162 23.93 22.77 26.01
N GLY A 163 22.91 23.61 25.79
CA GLY A 163 23.09 25.06 26.01
C GLY A 163 22.48 26.05 25.02
N ARG A 164 21.65 25.64 24.06
CA ARG A 164 20.87 26.60 23.25
C ARG A 164 19.41 26.20 23.18
N GLU A 165 18.54 27.04 23.74
CA GLU A 165 17.12 27.08 23.43
C GLU A 165 16.96 27.47 21.95
N SER A 166 17.06 26.51 21.05
CA SER A 166 16.60 26.65 19.68
C SER A 166 15.07 26.52 19.70
N SER A 167 14.41 27.65 19.47
CA SER A 167 12.96 27.71 19.22
C SER A 167 12.56 26.69 18.14
N PRO A 168 11.42 26.00 18.24
CA PRO A 168 10.99 24.99 17.28
C PRO A 168 10.47 25.68 16.02
N ASN A 169 11.37 26.27 15.23
CA ASN A 169 11.05 26.66 13.87
C ASN A 169 10.93 25.38 13.05
N LEU A 170 9.68 25.02 12.74
CA LEU A 170 9.29 24.02 11.74
C LEU A 170 9.66 24.53 10.34
N THR A 171 10.93 24.85 10.10
CA THR A 171 11.44 25.03 8.75
C THR A 171 11.71 23.64 8.18
N PRO A 172 11.05 23.25 7.07
CA PRO A 172 11.57 22.16 6.24
C PRO A 172 13.05 22.44 5.97
N ALA A 173 13.88 21.41 5.88
CA ALA A 173 15.30 21.54 5.52
C ALA A 173 15.49 21.95 4.03
N HIS A 174 14.78 22.97 3.58
CA HIS A 174 14.78 23.48 2.21
C HIS A 174 14.88 25.00 2.25
N ASP A 175 16.07 25.50 1.91
CA ASP A 175 16.24 26.67 1.04
C ASP A 175 17.64 26.76 0.42
N GLU A 176 18.51 25.78 0.63
CA GLU A 176 19.59 25.47 -0.30
C GLU A 176 19.55 23.98 -0.65
N PRO A 177 19.83 23.57 -1.90
CA PRO A 177 20.24 22.21 -2.16
C PRO A 177 21.58 22.04 -1.44
N ILE A 178 21.53 21.70 -0.17
CA ILE A 178 22.62 21.08 0.55
C ILE A 178 22.75 19.68 -0.05
N LEU A 179 23.23 19.61 -1.30
CA LEU A 179 24.31 18.70 -1.64
C LEU A 179 25.56 19.20 -0.91
N ARG A 180 25.52 19.30 0.43
CA ARG A 180 26.71 18.86 1.13
C ARG A 180 26.76 17.40 0.74
N ARG A 181 27.79 17.07 -0.02
CA ARG A 181 28.50 15.79 0.00
C ARG A 181 28.95 15.44 1.44
N GLY A 182 28.11 15.66 2.45
CA GLY A 182 28.10 14.85 3.63
C GLY A 182 27.44 13.58 3.16
N GLU A 183 28.26 12.58 2.88
CA GLU A 183 27.81 11.20 2.87
C GLU A 183 26.89 11.05 4.09
N ILE A 184 25.57 10.95 3.89
CA ILE A 184 24.77 10.17 4.83
C ILE A 184 25.36 8.78 4.62
N ASP A 185 26.42 8.49 5.37
CA ASP A 185 27.09 7.20 5.33
C ASP A 185 26.01 6.19 5.67
N PRO A 186 25.52 5.38 4.72
CA PRO A 186 24.47 4.45 5.06
C PRO A 186 25.04 3.33 5.95
N ASP A 187 26.37 3.14 5.99
CA ASP A 187 27.02 2.33 7.04
C ASP A 187 26.90 3.00 8.42
N SER A 188 26.62 4.30 8.54
CA SER A 188 26.23 4.90 9.82
C SER A 188 24.84 4.41 10.25
N VAL A 189 23.93 4.14 9.32
CA VAL A 189 22.60 3.56 9.62
C VAL A 189 22.74 2.14 10.17
N ASP A 190 23.73 1.37 9.68
CA ASP A 190 24.03 0.03 10.19
C ASP A 190 24.94 0.06 11.44
N ARG A 191 25.97 0.93 11.51
CA ARG A 191 26.88 1.07 12.67
C ARG A 191 26.22 1.72 13.89
N LEU A 192 25.18 2.54 13.69
CA LEU A 192 24.36 3.05 14.79
C LEU A 192 23.50 1.93 15.43
N LEU A 193 23.47 0.69 14.92
CA LEU A 193 22.68 -0.41 15.48
C LEU A 193 23.33 -0.98 16.76
N ASP A 194 24.62 -0.70 16.98
CA ASP A 194 25.39 -1.21 18.13
C ASP A 194 25.40 -0.27 19.35
N GLY A 195 24.81 0.92 19.25
CA GLY A 195 24.75 1.89 20.35
C GLY A 195 23.57 1.63 21.30
N LYS A 196 23.81 1.56 22.61
CA LYS A 196 22.80 1.37 23.70
C LYS A 196 21.64 2.39 23.75
N ARG A 197 21.51 3.33 22.81
CA ARG A 197 20.39 4.29 22.78
C ARG A 197 19.21 3.67 22.04
N ARG A 198 18.03 3.70 22.68
CA ARG A 198 16.78 3.27 22.06
C ARG A 198 16.50 4.18 20.86
N ARG A 199 16.66 3.64 19.66
CA ARG A 199 16.36 4.36 18.41
C ARG A 199 14.87 4.72 18.37
N ARG A 200 14.59 5.97 18.02
CA ARG A 200 13.21 6.42 17.74
C ARG A 200 12.65 5.65 16.53
N PRO A 201 11.42 5.12 16.61
CA PRO A 201 10.78 4.48 15.46
C PRO A 201 10.69 5.42 14.26
N VAL A 202 10.87 4.88 13.06
CA VAL A 202 10.68 5.61 11.81
C VAL A 202 9.24 5.45 11.36
N VAL A 203 8.56 6.60 11.23
CA VAL A 203 7.24 6.71 10.64
C VAL A 203 7.40 7.23 9.21
N ALA A 204 6.80 6.58 8.23
CA ALA A 204 6.64 7.12 6.89
C ALA A 204 5.19 7.51 6.65
N ILE A 205 4.95 8.67 6.05
CA ILE A 205 3.64 9.05 5.51
C ILE A 205 3.73 9.10 3.99
N ILE A 206 2.92 8.29 3.30
CA ILE A 206 2.78 8.39 1.84
C ILE A 206 1.59 9.30 1.51
N GLU A 207 1.90 10.41 0.85
CA GLU A 207 0.97 11.37 0.30
C GLU A 207 0.77 11.14 -1.20
N ARG A 208 -0.48 11.28 -1.63
CA ARG A 208 -0.88 11.47 -3.03
C ARG A 208 -1.73 12.74 -3.09
N ARG A 209 -1.16 13.83 -3.58
CA ARG A 209 -1.78 15.16 -3.62
C ARG A 209 -2.91 15.27 -4.65
N ARG A 210 -2.77 14.61 -5.79
CA ARG A 210 -3.72 14.63 -6.91
C ARG A 210 -4.94 13.78 -6.59
N ASN A 211 -4.74 12.62 -5.97
CA ASN A 211 -5.82 11.69 -5.62
C ASN A 211 -5.62 11.14 -4.20
N ARG A 212 -6.71 10.97 -3.44
CA ARG A 212 -6.64 10.39 -2.08
C ARG A 212 -5.70 11.14 -1.11
N ALA A 213 -5.68 12.47 -1.15
CA ALA A 213 -4.87 13.30 -0.25
C ALA A 213 -5.35 13.23 1.20
N ILE A 214 -4.42 13.33 2.15
CA ILE A 214 -4.74 13.58 3.57
C ILE A 214 -4.84 15.10 3.74
N LEU A 215 -6.06 15.63 3.86
CA LEU A 215 -6.32 17.08 3.77
C LEU A 215 -5.61 17.91 4.83
N ASN A 216 -5.40 17.33 6.01
CA ASN A 216 -4.75 17.99 7.14
C ASN A 216 -3.35 17.40 7.39
N LEU A 217 -2.67 16.96 6.33
CA LEU A 217 -1.35 16.34 6.42
C LEU A 217 -0.34 17.21 7.19
N ASP A 218 -0.28 18.52 6.94
CA ASP A 218 0.68 19.39 7.64
C ASP A 218 0.42 19.44 9.15
N LEU A 219 -0.85 19.39 9.57
CA LEU A 219 -1.21 19.29 10.99
C LEU A 219 -0.73 17.96 11.57
N VAL A 220 -0.99 16.85 10.88
CA VAL A 220 -0.49 15.50 11.25
C VAL A 220 1.02 15.47 11.38
N ILE A 221 1.75 16.00 10.39
CA ILE A 221 3.21 16.12 10.40
C ILE A 221 3.65 16.90 11.63
N SER A 222 3.09 18.10 11.84
CA SER A 222 3.50 18.95 12.95
C SER A 222 3.25 18.30 14.32
N THR A 223 2.14 17.58 14.49
CA THR A 223 1.80 16.86 15.73
C THR A 223 2.78 15.73 15.99
N ILE A 224 3.10 14.90 14.98
CA ILE A 224 4.07 13.80 15.12
C ILE A 224 5.47 14.35 15.40
N VAL A 225 5.91 15.38 14.67
CA VAL A 225 7.25 15.98 14.83
C VAL A 225 7.41 16.60 16.22
N LYS A 226 6.41 17.36 16.69
CA LYS A 226 6.42 18.00 18.01
C LYS A 226 6.50 17.01 19.18
N SER A 227 6.02 15.78 19.01
CA SER A 227 6.16 14.74 20.05
C SER A 227 7.62 14.43 20.38
N GLY A 228 8.53 14.61 19.41
CA GLY A 228 9.95 14.27 19.56
C GLY A 228 10.24 12.77 19.67
N HIS A 229 9.24 11.89 19.68
CA HIS A 229 9.43 10.45 19.87
C HIS A 229 9.64 9.66 18.59
N PHE A 230 9.39 10.28 17.42
CA PHE A 230 9.44 9.64 16.11
C PHE A 230 10.38 10.37 15.17
N ARG A 231 10.99 9.60 14.26
CA ARG A 231 11.60 10.10 13.03
C ARG A 231 10.57 10.01 11.92
N LEU A 232 10.38 11.07 11.15
CA LEU A 232 9.28 11.13 10.18
C LEU A 232 9.78 11.34 8.76
N LYS A 233 9.41 10.42 7.86
CA LYS A 233 9.56 10.55 6.40
C LYS A 233 8.21 10.91 5.80
N VAL A 234 8.17 11.88 4.90
CA VAL A 234 6.96 12.20 4.13
C VAL A 234 7.28 12.07 2.66
N LEU A 235 6.60 11.13 1.99
CA LEU A 235 6.86 10.72 0.62
C LEU A 235 5.68 11.16 -0.26
N ASN A 236 5.95 11.79 -1.40
CA ASN A 236 4.91 12.19 -2.35
C ASN A 236 4.97 11.30 -3.60
N TYR A 237 4.03 10.37 -3.71
CA TYR A 237 4.03 9.39 -4.80
C TYR A 237 3.56 9.96 -6.13
N ASP A 238 2.87 11.11 -6.15
CA ASP A 238 2.47 11.75 -7.41
C ASP A 238 3.63 12.43 -8.13
N GLN A 239 4.82 12.46 -7.52
CA GLN A 239 6.05 12.92 -8.15
C GLN A 239 6.87 11.79 -8.78
N GLY A 240 6.32 10.57 -8.82
CA GLY A 240 6.91 9.42 -9.51
C GLY A 240 7.96 8.71 -8.66
N CYS A 241 7.52 7.90 -7.70
CA CYS A 241 8.41 6.98 -6.98
C CYS A 241 8.45 5.63 -7.71
N GLY A 242 9.62 5.27 -8.26
CA GLY A 242 9.85 3.93 -8.79
C GLY A 242 9.96 2.88 -7.68
N ILE A 243 10.04 1.62 -8.07
CA ILE A 243 10.27 0.50 -7.13
C ILE A 243 11.57 0.69 -6.36
N PRO A 244 12.73 0.99 -7.00
CA PRO A 244 14.00 1.10 -6.29
C PRO A 244 13.98 2.20 -5.23
N GLU A 245 13.47 3.39 -5.56
CA GLU A 245 13.34 4.52 -4.64
C GLU A 245 12.41 4.17 -3.49
N THR A 246 11.28 3.55 -3.81
CA THR A 246 10.33 3.14 -2.78
C THR A 246 10.94 2.09 -1.84
N ALA A 247 11.57 1.06 -2.39
CA ALA A 247 12.21 0.00 -1.61
C ALA A 247 13.33 0.55 -0.71
N TYR A 248 14.11 1.50 -1.23
CA TYR A 248 15.14 2.20 -0.46
C TYR A 248 14.56 3.07 0.65
N LEU A 249 13.53 3.87 0.36
CA LEU A 249 12.91 4.79 1.32
C LEU A 249 12.21 4.06 2.48
N MET A 250 11.71 2.85 2.21
CA MET A 250 10.93 2.03 3.15
C MET A 250 11.77 1.07 4.02
N ARG A 251 13.06 0.89 3.71
CA ARG A 251 13.94 -0.14 4.31
C ARG A 251 14.15 -0.08 5.82
N ASP A 252 13.87 1.05 6.45
CA ASP A 252 14.03 1.31 7.88
C ASP A 252 12.71 1.76 8.53
N VAL A 253 11.61 1.73 7.77
CA VAL A 253 10.30 2.21 8.21
C VAL A 253 9.64 1.17 9.11
N ASN A 254 9.31 1.57 10.34
CA ASN A 254 8.61 0.72 11.29
C ASN A 254 7.10 0.90 11.19
N ILE A 255 6.65 2.13 10.91
CA ILE A 255 5.24 2.48 10.83
C ILE A 255 4.98 3.21 9.53
N LEU A 256 4.10 2.67 8.69
CA LEU A 256 3.62 3.32 7.48
C LEU A 256 2.23 3.90 7.72
N ILE A 257 2.07 5.20 7.47
CA ILE A 257 0.78 5.88 7.42
C ILE A 257 0.49 6.21 5.96
N SER A 258 -0.70 5.86 5.48
CA SER A 258 -1.07 6.23 4.12
C SER A 258 -2.58 6.34 3.96
N SER A 259 -3.03 7.18 3.03
CA SER A 259 -4.41 7.13 2.59
C SER A 259 -4.76 5.74 2.06
N HIS A 260 -5.94 5.24 2.41
CA HIS A 260 -6.38 3.92 1.99
C HIS A 260 -6.33 3.77 0.47
N GLY A 261 -5.66 2.73 -0.02
CA GLY A 261 -5.42 2.55 -1.44
C GLY A 261 -4.04 2.06 -1.82
N ASN A 262 -3.70 2.22 -3.11
CA ASN A 262 -2.47 1.69 -3.71
C ASN A 262 -1.18 2.14 -3.01
N ALA A 263 -1.20 3.28 -2.32
CA ALA A 263 -0.06 3.75 -1.53
C ALA A 263 0.28 2.80 -0.36
N LEU A 264 -0.68 1.99 0.12
CA LEU A 264 -0.43 0.88 1.04
C LEU A 264 0.46 -0.20 0.43
N GLY A 265 0.58 -0.26 -0.90
CA GLY A 265 1.55 -1.11 -1.59
C GLY A 265 3.00 -0.81 -1.18
N GLY A 266 3.30 0.39 -0.68
CA GLY A 266 4.60 0.72 -0.10
C GLY A 266 4.97 -0.18 1.10
N SER A 267 3.97 -0.75 1.79
CA SER A 267 4.20 -1.67 2.92
C SER A 267 4.93 -2.95 2.51
N LEU A 268 4.83 -3.36 1.24
CA LEU A 268 5.55 -4.53 0.70
C LEU A 268 7.07 -4.43 0.91
N TRP A 269 7.57 -3.20 1.04
CA TRP A 269 8.98 -2.88 1.17
C TRP A 269 9.39 -2.47 2.59
N MET A 270 8.57 -2.74 3.60
CA MET A 270 8.97 -2.58 5.00
C MET A 270 9.77 -3.82 5.46
N PRO A 271 10.68 -3.69 6.43
CA PRO A 271 11.37 -4.81 7.08
C PRO A 271 10.42 -5.92 7.51
N SER A 272 10.65 -7.14 7.08
CA SER A 272 9.84 -8.28 7.54
C SER A 272 10.44 -8.86 8.82
N PRO A 273 9.62 -9.28 9.81
CA PRO A 273 10.11 -10.06 10.95
C PRO A 273 10.78 -11.39 10.54
N SER A 274 10.51 -11.89 9.33
CA SER A 274 11.14 -13.10 8.78
C SER A 274 12.63 -12.91 8.49
N THR A 275 13.05 -11.69 8.13
CA THR A 275 14.44 -11.42 7.74
C THR A 275 15.30 -10.99 8.92
N ASN A 276 14.71 -10.41 9.97
CA ASN A 276 15.42 -10.06 11.19
C ASN A 276 14.47 -10.09 12.39
N HIS A 277 14.65 -11.07 13.27
CA HIS A 277 13.83 -11.25 14.47
C HIS A 277 13.90 -10.09 15.46
N ASN A 278 14.95 -9.26 15.37
CA ASN A 278 15.12 -8.11 16.26
C ASN A 278 14.38 -6.86 15.76
N HIS A 279 13.69 -6.92 14.62
CA HIS A 279 12.87 -5.81 14.14
C HIS A 279 11.44 -5.88 14.70
N PRO A 280 10.89 -4.74 15.16
CA PRO A 280 9.49 -4.69 15.56
C PRO A 280 8.60 -5.04 14.37
N VAL A 281 7.45 -5.66 14.66
CA VAL A 281 6.47 -5.98 13.62
C VAL A 281 6.04 -4.68 12.92
N PRO A 282 6.17 -4.58 11.59
CA PRO A 282 5.77 -3.39 10.86
C PRO A 282 4.30 -3.09 11.06
N VAL A 283 3.98 -1.81 11.22
CA VAL A 283 2.60 -1.35 11.37
C VAL A 283 2.19 -0.50 10.20
N VAL A 284 1.07 -0.83 9.57
CA VAL A 284 0.43 -0.05 8.52
C VAL A 284 -0.82 0.59 9.09
N ILE A 285 -0.83 1.92 9.17
CA ILE A 285 -1.98 2.73 9.55
C ILE A 285 -2.62 3.28 8.28
N SER A 286 -3.78 2.75 7.94
CA SER A 286 -4.56 3.21 6.80
C SER A 286 -5.49 4.34 7.22
N ILE A 287 -5.27 5.54 6.69
CA ILE A 287 -6.18 6.67 6.83
C ILE A 287 -7.30 6.50 5.82
N ASP A 288 -8.45 6.10 6.31
CA ASP A 288 -9.56 5.74 5.47
C ASP A 288 -10.64 6.82 5.43
N SER A 289 -11.44 6.80 4.37
CA SER A 289 -12.61 7.66 4.34
C SER A 289 -13.67 7.09 5.27
N THR A 290 -14.62 7.93 5.63
CA THR A 290 -15.78 7.45 6.39
C THR A 290 -16.60 6.41 5.63
N ARG A 291 -16.50 6.37 4.29
CA ARG A 291 -17.45 5.65 3.44
C ARG A 291 -16.87 4.66 2.45
N TYR A 292 -15.58 4.66 2.22
CA TYR A 292 -14.92 3.62 1.45
C TYR A 292 -14.07 2.79 2.39
N TYR A 293 -14.01 1.48 2.19
CA TYR A 293 -12.99 0.65 2.80
C TYR A 293 -12.79 -0.60 1.96
N GLU A 294 -11.56 -0.88 1.55
CA GLU A 294 -11.21 -2.09 0.80
C GLU A 294 -10.50 -3.07 1.74
N ARG A 295 -11.22 -4.11 2.19
CA ARG A 295 -10.69 -5.10 3.14
C ARG A 295 -9.43 -5.80 2.66
N TRP A 296 -9.24 -5.89 1.35
CA TRP A 296 -8.13 -6.64 0.74
C TRP A 296 -6.75 -6.10 1.11
N PHE A 297 -6.61 -4.80 1.36
CA PHE A 297 -5.34 -4.26 1.85
C PHE A 297 -5.01 -4.79 3.24
N GLN A 298 -5.99 -4.84 4.15
CA GLN A 298 -5.80 -5.43 5.47
C GLN A 298 -5.36 -6.89 5.34
N TRP A 299 -6.00 -7.67 4.47
CA TRP A 299 -5.67 -9.08 4.28
C TRP A 299 -4.26 -9.27 3.73
N THR A 300 -3.87 -8.47 2.72
CA THR A 300 -2.54 -8.53 2.11
C THR A 300 -1.45 -8.12 3.11
N THR A 301 -1.64 -7.02 3.84
CA THR A 301 -0.73 -6.57 4.90
C THR A 301 -0.59 -7.62 6.01
N THR A 302 -1.71 -8.20 6.44
CA THR A 302 -1.70 -9.24 7.49
C THR A 302 -1.00 -10.51 7.01
N ALA A 303 -1.22 -10.92 5.75
CA ALA A 303 -0.51 -12.03 5.13
C ALA A 303 1.01 -11.78 5.11
N MET A 304 1.45 -10.54 4.88
CA MET A 304 2.87 -10.16 4.97
C MET A 304 3.44 -10.17 6.41
N GLY A 305 2.66 -10.57 7.41
CA GLY A 305 3.08 -10.57 8.81
C GLY A 305 3.11 -9.18 9.44
N GLN A 306 2.42 -8.21 8.84
CA GLN A 306 2.38 -6.82 9.31
C GLN A 306 1.08 -6.54 10.07
N ARG A 307 1.12 -5.61 11.01
CA ARG A 307 -0.07 -5.13 11.71
C ARG A 307 -0.79 -4.09 10.88
N PHE A 308 -2.10 -4.24 10.70
CA PHE A 308 -2.91 -3.26 10.00
C PHE A 308 -3.85 -2.54 10.99
N ILE A 309 -3.82 -1.22 11.00
CA ILE A 309 -4.68 -0.36 11.82
C ILE A 309 -5.48 0.54 10.89
N LEU A 310 -6.79 0.54 11.08
CA LEU A 310 -7.67 1.40 10.32
C LEU A 310 -7.98 2.69 11.10
N HIS A 311 -7.54 3.83 10.58
CA HIS A 311 -7.82 5.14 11.15
C HIS A 311 -8.95 5.82 10.38
N ARG A 312 -10.11 5.94 11.02
CA ARG A 312 -11.29 6.64 10.46
C ARG A 312 -11.56 7.90 11.27
N CYS A 313 -11.68 9.03 10.59
CA CYS A 313 -12.29 10.25 11.15
C CYS A 313 -13.79 10.16 10.92
N GLY A 314 -14.63 10.23 11.96
CA GLY A 314 -16.07 10.30 11.74
C GLY A 314 -16.87 10.46 13.04
N PRO A 315 -18.15 10.85 12.93
CA PRO A 315 -19.01 11.14 14.08
C PRO A 315 -19.33 9.91 14.94
N ALA A 316 -19.21 8.70 14.37
CA ALA A 316 -19.34 7.45 15.10
C ALA A 316 -18.12 7.13 15.97
N VAL A 317 -16.98 7.78 15.74
CA VAL A 317 -15.70 7.45 16.38
C VAL A 317 -15.18 8.56 17.28
N SER A 318 -15.60 9.81 17.05
CA SER A 318 -15.25 10.94 17.90
C SER A 318 -16.42 11.37 18.79
N SER A 319 -16.21 11.31 20.11
CA SER A 319 -17.11 11.92 21.10
C SER A 319 -17.07 13.45 21.09
N ARG A 320 -16.06 14.04 20.43
CA ARG A 320 -15.83 15.49 20.35
C ARG A 320 -16.64 16.11 19.22
N SER A 321 -17.51 17.07 19.55
CA SER A 321 -18.42 17.71 18.60
C SER A 321 -17.71 18.57 17.55
N ASP A 322 -16.59 19.21 17.90
CA ASP A 322 -15.75 20.02 17.00
C ASP A 322 -15.06 19.17 15.90
N LEU A 323 -14.80 17.90 16.21
CA LEU A 323 -14.27 16.96 15.23
C LEU A 323 -15.33 16.42 14.27
N LYS A 324 -16.62 16.46 14.64
CA LYS A 324 -17.71 16.01 13.76
C LYS A 324 -17.84 16.91 12.53
N GLU A 325 -17.67 18.22 12.70
CA GLU A 325 -17.75 19.21 11.62
C GLU A 325 -16.45 19.29 10.79
N SER A 326 -15.30 18.98 11.40
CA SER A 326 -14.01 18.99 10.71
C SER A 326 -13.64 17.67 10.03
N CYS A 327 -14.28 16.55 10.40
CA CYS A 327 -14.15 15.29 9.66
C CYS A 327 -14.70 15.40 8.23
N ALA A 328 -14.16 14.57 7.34
CA ALA A 328 -14.36 14.62 5.89
C ALA A 328 -15.83 14.59 5.41
N LEU A 329 -16.80 14.19 6.22
CA LEU A 329 -18.19 13.96 5.80
C LEU A 329 -18.80 15.15 5.02
N HIS A 330 -18.73 16.36 5.55
CA HIS A 330 -19.32 17.51 4.86
C HIS A 330 -18.58 17.85 3.55
N ARG A 331 -17.26 17.61 3.51
CA ARG A 331 -16.46 17.77 2.28
C ARG A 331 -16.74 16.67 1.27
N ASP A 332 -16.96 15.44 1.72
CA ASP A 332 -17.29 14.28 0.90
C ASP A 332 -18.65 14.49 0.21
N LEU A 333 -19.65 15.02 0.94
CA LEU A 333 -20.96 15.37 0.37
C LEU A 333 -20.87 16.50 -0.66
N ASN A 334 -20.08 17.54 -0.36
CA ASN A 334 -19.86 18.64 -1.30
C ASN A 334 -19.09 18.21 -2.56
N LEU A 335 -18.12 17.29 -2.42
CA LEU A 335 -17.42 16.69 -3.55
C LEU A 335 -18.37 15.84 -4.40
N ALA A 336 -19.18 15.00 -3.76
CA ALA A 336 -20.18 14.18 -4.44
C ALA A 336 -21.14 15.05 -5.27
N ARG A 337 -21.68 16.13 -4.68
CA ARG A 337 -22.55 17.09 -5.38
C ARG A 337 -21.87 17.69 -6.61
N LYS A 338 -20.63 18.17 -6.48
CA LYS A 338 -19.87 18.74 -7.60
C LYS A 338 -19.61 17.75 -8.73
N ILE A 339 -19.33 16.48 -8.41
CA ILE A 339 -19.09 15.46 -9.43
C ILE A 339 -20.40 15.07 -10.11
N LEU A 340 -21.50 14.91 -9.36
CA LEU A 340 -22.84 14.68 -9.93
C LEU A 340 -23.21 15.78 -10.93
N GLU A 341 -23.06 17.05 -10.55
CA GLU A 341 -23.27 18.20 -11.43
C GLU A 341 -22.38 18.12 -12.69
N LYS A 342 -21.08 17.81 -12.52
CA LYS A 342 -20.11 17.68 -13.63
C LYS A 342 -20.49 16.58 -14.62
N VAL A 343 -20.99 15.43 -14.14
CA VAL A 343 -21.40 14.31 -15.02
C VAL A 343 -22.85 14.44 -15.54
N GLY A 344 -23.55 15.53 -15.18
CA GLY A 344 -24.93 15.77 -15.61
C GLY A 344 -25.95 14.88 -14.89
N LEU A 345 -25.65 14.42 -13.68
CA LEU A 345 -26.58 13.71 -12.80
C LEU A 345 -27.20 14.69 -11.80
N THR A 346 -28.51 14.84 -11.83
CA THR A 346 -29.26 15.65 -10.86
C THR A 346 -30.00 14.75 -9.88
N LEU A 347 -29.92 15.07 -8.59
CA LEU A 347 -30.75 14.46 -7.55
C LEU A 347 -32.01 15.32 -7.37
N ASP A 348 -33.19 14.70 -7.38
CA ASP A 348 -34.45 15.38 -7.16
C ASP A 348 -34.51 15.96 -5.73
N GLU A 349 -35.03 17.17 -5.55
CA GLU A 349 -35.37 17.68 -4.21
C GLU A 349 -36.65 16.98 -3.71
N PRO A 350 -36.79 16.60 -2.41
CA PRO A 350 -36.05 17.07 -1.22
C PRO A 350 -35.09 16.03 -0.57
N THR A 351 -34.74 14.95 -1.26
CA THR A 351 -33.93 13.82 -0.70
C THR A 351 -32.42 13.97 -0.86
N GLN A 352 -31.92 15.15 -1.24
CA GLN A 352 -30.52 15.32 -1.67
C GLN A 352 -29.48 14.85 -0.65
N GLU A 353 -29.65 15.11 0.65
CA GLU A 353 -28.63 14.72 1.63
C GLU A 353 -28.68 13.22 1.95
N GLU A 354 -29.85 12.63 2.18
CA GLU A 354 -29.99 11.19 2.41
C GLU A 354 -29.57 10.37 1.19
N ASP A 355 -29.95 10.82 -0.01
CA ASP A 355 -29.55 10.16 -1.26
C ASP A 355 -28.05 10.33 -1.53
N LEU A 356 -27.46 11.50 -1.24
CA LEU A 356 -26.01 11.67 -1.29
C LEU A 356 -25.33 10.76 -0.24
N LEU A 357 -25.85 10.68 0.98
CA LEU A 357 -25.32 9.83 2.03
C LEU A 357 -25.41 8.33 1.66
N ALA A 358 -26.47 7.94 0.96
CA ALA A 358 -26.65 6.60 0.42
C ALA A 358 -25.71 6.34 -0.77
N LEU A 359 -25.64 7.26 -1.74
CA LEU A 359 -24.74 7.23 -2.91
C LEU A 359 -23.28 7.12 -2.52
N THR A 360 -22.91 7.80 -1.45
CA THR A 360 -21.52 7.90 -1.01
C THR A 360 -21.14 6.82 0.01
N GLY A 361 -22.07 6.00 0.51
CA GLY A 361 -21.89 5.04 1.60
C GLY A 361 -21.09 3.76 1.29
N ALA A 362 -20.57 3.11 2.35
CA ALA A 362 -19.75 1.89 2.25
C ALA A 362 -20.52 0.60 1.92
N GLU A 363 -21.81 0.55 2.26
CA GLU A 363 -22.68 -0.63 2.03
C GLU A 363 -23.27 -0.70 0.61
N PHE A 364 -22.68 0.10 -0.27
CA PHE A 364 -22.68 0.01 -1.71
C PHE A 364 -23.92 0.53 -2.48
N PRO A 365 -23.68 1.15 -3.66
CA PRO A 365 -24.65 1.62 -4.63
C PRO A 365 -25.66 0.60 -5.17
N LEU A 366 -25.69 -0.67 -4.78
CA LEU A 366 -26.60 -1.67 -5.38
C LEU A 366 -28.08 -1.34 -5.14
N GLU A 367 -28.44 -0.84 -3.97
CA GLU A 367 -29.82 -0.47 -3.68
C GLU A 367 -30.24 0.78 -4.47
N LEU A 368 -29.34 1.74 -4.60
CA LEU A 368 -29.55 2.93 -5.43
C LEU A 368 -29.56 2.56 -6.92
N TRP A 369 -28.69 1.64 -7.34
CA TRP A 369 -28.64 1.06 -8.69
C TRP A 369 -29.93 0.31 -8.99
N ALA A 370 -30.50 -0.43 -8.04
CA ALA A 370 -31.78 -1.08 -8.15
C ALA A 370 -32.94 -0.07 -8.23
N ARG A 371 -32.94 0.97 -7.37
CA ARG A 371 -33.93 2.06 -7.37
C ARG A 371 -33.90 2.85 -8.69
N TYR A 372 -32.73 3.15 -9.23
CA TYR A 372 -32.59 3.89 -10.48
C TYR A 372 -32.82 3.02 -11.71
N ARG A 373 -32.35 1.76 -11.74
CA ARG A 373 -32.67 0.80 -12.80
C ARG A 373 -34.18 0.59 -12.93
N ALA A 374 -34.90 0.53 -11.81
CA ALA A 374 -36.37 0.46 -11.81
C ALA A 374 -37.05 1.70 -12.41
N ARG A 375 -36.41 2.88 -12.31
CA ARG A 375 -36.92 4.15 -12.81
C ARG A 375 -36.62 4.36 -14.30
N ASP A 376 -35.46 3.92 -14.77
CA ASP A 376 -34.99 4.14 -16.15
C ASP A 376 -35.59 3.14 -17.15
N ASN A 377 -35.95 1.93 -16.69
CA ASN A 377 -36.76 0.98 -17.45
C ASN A 377 -38.12 1.56 -17.90
N ALA A 378 -38.56 2.68 -17.33
CA ALA A 378 -39.77 3.38 -17.74
C ALA A 378 -39.58 4.28 -18.99
N ASN A 379 -38.34 4.63 -19.36
CA ASN A 379 -38.05 5.67 -20.37
C ASN A 379 -37.34 5.17 -21.64
N GLY A 380 -37.04 3.88 -21.76
CA GLY A 380 -36.72 3.20 -23.03
C GLY A 380 -35.30 3.38 -23.61
N ASP A 381 -34.74 4.58 -23.65
CA ASP A 381 -33.57 4.89 -24.53
C ASP A 381 -32.35 5.54 -23.83
N GLY A 382 -32.18 5.43 -22.50
CA GLY A 382 -31.15 6.17 -21.74
C GLY A 382 -30.14 5.36 -20.90
N GLN A 383 -30.29 4.03 -20.83
CA GLN A 383 -29.63 3.22 -19.79
C GLN A 383 -28.10 3.15 -19.92
N GLU A 384 -27.57 3.01 -21.14
CA GLU A 384 -26.12 2.89 -21.37
C GLU A 384 -25.39 4.20 -21.06
N GLU A 385 -25.93 5.33 -21.51
CA GLU A 385 -25.39 6.67 -21.22
C GLU A 385 -25.42 6.98 -19.72
N TRP A 386 -26.50 6.60 -19.02
CA TRP A 386 -26.59 6.79 -17.58
C TRP A 386 -25.59 5.93 -16.81
N LEU A 387 -25.43 4.65 -17.18
CA LEU A 387 -24.44 3.75 -16.57
C LEU A 387 -23.02 4.26 -16.76
N GLU A 388 -22.70 4.81 -17.93
CA GLU A 388 -21.42 5.46 -18.19
C GLU A 388 -21.21 6.65 -17.25
N LYS A 389 -22.21 7.54 -17.11
CA LYS A 389 -22.14 8.69 -16.17
C LYS A 389 -21.98 8.27 -14.72
N VAL A 390 -22.64 7.21 -14.28
CA VAL A 390 -22.49 6.68 -12.92
C VAL A 390 -21.11 6.05 -12.73
N ALA A 391 -20.62 5.29 -13.71
CA ALA A 391 -19.27 4.74 -13.65
C ALA A 391 -18.21 5.85 -13.59
N LEU A 392 -18.39 6.93 -14.36
CA LEU A 392 -17.56 8.14 -14.30
C LEU A 392 -17.68 8.84 -12.93
N PHE A 393 -18.90 8.99 -12.39
CA PHE A 393 -19.11 9.57 -11.07
C PHE A 393 -18.41 8.76 -9.99
N LEU A 394 -18.63 7.44 -9.93
CA LEU A 394 -18.01 6.58 -8.92
C LEU A 394 -16.48 6.58 -9.10
N GLY A 395 -16.00 6.47 -10.33
CA GLY A 395 -14.58 6.56 -10.65
C GLY A 395 -13.95 7.86 -10.13
N ASP A 396 -14.50 9.01 -10.49
CA ASP A 396 -14.01 10.32 -10.06
C ASP A 396 -14.20 10.52 -8.55
N TYR A 397 -15.35 10.13 -7.99
CA TYR A 397 -15.67 10.31 -6.58
C TYR A 397 -14.72 9.52 -5.68
N TRP A 398 -14.62 8.20 -5.88
CA TRP A 398 -13.75 7.37 -5.05
C TRP A 398 -12.26 7.72 -5.24
N LYS A 399 -11.84 8.14 -6.44
CA LYS A 399 -10.46 8.62 -6.70
C LYS A 399 -10.15 9.91 -5.95
N ASN A 400 -11.11 10.85 -5.88
CA ASN A 400 -10.91 12.18 -5.30
C ASN A 400 -11.37 12.31 -3.85
N LEU A 401 -11.97 11.25 -3.28
CA LEU A 401 -12.44 11.25 -1.90
C LEU A 401 -11.29 11.59 -0.96
N ALA A 402 -11.46 12.71 -0.30
CA ALA A 402 -10.46 13.24 0.59
C ALA A 402 -10.36 12.40 1.86
N ARG A 403 -9.16 12.32 2.43
CA ARG A 403 -8.91 11.62 3.68
C ARG A 403 -8.60 12.65 4.76
N TYR A 404 -9.07 12.41 5.97
CA TYR A 404 -8.78 13.27 7.12
C TYR A 404 -8.32 12.38 8.26
N ALA A 405 -7.22 12.75 8.90
CA ALA A 405 -6.69 12.03 10.05
C ALA A 405 -6.85 12.91 11.30
N ASP A 406 -7.51 12.40 12.34
CA ASP A 406 -7.45 13.03 13.66
C ASP A 406 -6.00 12.95 14.18
N PRO A 407 -5.25 14.07 14.27
CA PRO A 407 -3.83 14.05 14.61
C PRO A 407 -3.54 13.58 16.03
N ASP A 408 -4.40 13.94 16.99
CA ASP A 408 -4.21 13.63 18.40
C ASP A 408 -4.40 12.13 18.63
N ARG A 409 -5.49 11.57 18.08
CA ARG A 409 -5.77 10.14 18.14
C ARG A 409 -4.74 9.32 17.36
N LEU A 410 -4.26 9.84 16.24
CA LEU A 410 -3.20 9.20 15.47
C LEU A 410 -1.90 9.17 16.29
N LEU A 411 -1.53 10.27 16.96
CA LEU A 411 -0.38 10.32 17.86
C LEU A 411 -0.54 9.34 19.04
N GLU A 412 -1.71 9.29 19.68
CA GLU A 412 -1.99 8.30 20.73
C GLU A 412 -1.77 6.85 20.24
N THR A 413 -2.23 6.56 19.02
CA THR A 413 -2.02 5.26 18.38
C THR A 413 -0.53 4.97 18.15
N LEU A 414 0.23 5.96 17.68
CA LEU A 414 1.68 5.84 17.46
C LEU A 414 2.44 5.62 18.78
N GLU A 415 2.10 6.37 19.84
CA GLU A 415 2.68 6.20 21.17
C GLU A 415 2.42 4.81 21.74
N LYS A 416 1.19 4.31 21.58
CA LYS A 416 0.85 2.95 21.98
C LYS A 416 1.71 1.92 21.25
N ILE A 417 1.87 2.03 19.93
CA ILE A 417 2.74 1.14 19.14
C ILE A 417 4.19 1.22 19.64
N ARG A 418 4.70 2.43 19.91
CA ARG A 418 6.06 2.62 20.42
C ARG A 418 6.26 1.92 21.76
N LEU A 419 5.35 2.12 22.71
CA LEU A 419 5.42 1.51 24.04
C LEU A 419 5.36 -0.02 23.95
N GLU A 420 4.45 -0.57 23.14
CA GLU A 420 4.36 -2.03 22.90
C GLU A 420 5.69 -2.57 22.34
N ASN A 421 6.30 -1.89 21.37
CA ASN A 421 7.60 -2.30 20.82
C ASN A 421 8.75 -2.18 21.84
N GLU A 422 8.70 -1.23 22.77
CA GLU A 422 9.71 -1.08 23.82
C GLU A 422 9.58 -2.15 24.91
N GLU A 423 8.36 -2.57 25.22
CA GLU A 423 8.10 -3.68 26.14
C GLU A 423 8.62 -5.00 25.57
N ASP A 424 8.31 -5.29 24.30
CA ASP A 424 8.78 -6.51 23.62
C ASP A 424 10.32 -6.62 23.61
N ASN A 425 11.03 -5.51 23.33
CA ASN A 425 12.50 -5.45 23.36
C ASN A 425 13.10 -5.58 24.78
N GLY A 426 12.35 -5.21 25.82
CA GLY A 426 12.81 -5.29 27.22
C GLY A 426 12.87 -6.73 27.74
N TYR A 427 11.95 -7.58 27.28
CA TYR A 427 11.89 -8.98 27.72
C TYR A 427 13.06 -9.82 27.20
N GLU A 428 13.54 -9.57 25.98
CA GLU A 428 14.63 -10.37 25.38
C GLU A 428 15.98 -10.12 26.08
N ASN A 429 16.29 -8.85 26.40
CA ASN A 429 17.56 -8.47 27.04
C ASN A 429 17.70 -8.98 28.49
N THR A 430 16.59 -9.24 29.18
CA THR A 430 16.62 -9.77 30.56
C THR A 430 16.93 -11.27 30.56
N GLN A 431 16.61 -11.98 29.47
CA GLN A 431 16.76 -13.43 29.39
C GLN A 431 18.16 -13.88 28.95
N SER A 432 18.86 -13.06 28.16
CA SER A 432 20.24 -13.35 27.75
C SER A 432 21.26 -13.20 28.89
N ASN A 433 20.93 -12.45 29.94
CA ASN A 433 21.81 -12.23 31.10
C ASN A 433 21.57 -13.18 32.28
N SER A 434 20.49 -13.98 32.28
CA SER A 434 20.29 -15.04 33.27
C SER A 434 21.05 -16.31 32.88
N GLY A 435 22.34 -16.16 32.60
CA GLY A 435 23.30 -17.25 32.39
C GLY A 435 23.43 -18.05 33.67
N ASP A 436 22.56 -19.03 33.79
CA ASP A 436 22.38 -19.90 34.95
C ASP A 436 23.66 -20.72 35.19
N THR A 437 24.36 -20.33 36.24
CA THR A 437 25.41 -21.08 36.92
C THR A 437 24.80 -21.61 38.21
N GLY A 438 23.93 -22.62 38.16
CA GLY A 438 23.47 -23.23 39.40
C GLY A 438 22.37 -24.27 39.29
N ASN A 439 22.77 -25.54 39.35
CA ASN A 439 21.94 -26.66 39.79
C ASN A 439 21.00 -26.26 40.94
N GLY A 440 19.69 -26.36 40.73
CA GLY A 440 18.72 -26.24 41.81
C GLY A 440 17.29 -26.37 41.32
N ASP A 441 16.71 -27.56 41.53
CA ASP A 441 15.28 -27.86 41.46
C ASP A 441 14.40 -26.65 41.76
N ASN A 442 13.71 -26.11 40.76
CA ASN A 442 12.63 -25.16 41.00
C ASN A 442 11.57 -25.20 39.89
N SER A 443 10.53 -25.99 40.19
CA SER A 443 9.13 -25.60 40.18
C SER A 443 8.70 -24.65 39.06
N MET A 444 7.97 -25.23 38.09
CA MET A 444 7.07 -24.62 37.11
C MET A 444 6.31 -23.36 37.60
N ARG A 445 6.98 -22.21 37.70
CA ARG A 445 6.30 -20.93 37.58
C ARG A 445 6.29 -20.57 36.11
N ASN A 446 5.24 -21.03 35.44
CA ASN A 446 4.79 -20.51 34.15
C ASN A 446 4.51 -19.00 34.31
N SER A 447 5.56 -18.17 34.26
CA SER A 447 5.35 -16.75 34.06
C SER A 447 4.75 -16.63 32.66
N LYS A 448 3.53 -16.09 32.61
CA LYS A 448 2.79 -15.86 31.37
C LYS A 448 3.59 -14.84 30.57
N ARG A 449 4.50 -15.31 29.70
CA ARG A 449 5.15 -14.46 28.71
C ARG A 449 4.04 -13.76 27.94
N PRO A 450 4.02 -12.42 27.83
CA PRO A 450 3.21 -11.78 26.81
C PRO A 450 3.62 -12.41 25.48
N LEU A 451 2.62 -12.93 24.77
CA LEU A 451 2.85 -13.56 23.48
C LEU A 451 3.23 -12.43 22.53
N SER A 452 4.30 -12.59 21.74
CA SER A 452 4.63 -11.62 20.69
C SER A 452 3.39 -11.35 19.83
N TYR A 453 3.26 -10.17 19.24
CA TYR A 453 2.11 -9.85 18.37
C TYR A 453 1.85 -10.94 17.32
N LEU A 454 2.92 -11.50 16.72
CA LEU A 454 2.83 -12.65 15.82
C LEU A 454 2.16 -13.86 16.50
N ARG A 455 2.55 -14.19 17.73
CA ARG A 455 1.98 -15.30 18.49
C ARG A 455 0.57 -15.00 19.02
N MET A 456 0.23 -13.74 19.30
CA MET A 456 -1.15 -13.30 19.55
C MET A 456 -2.00 -13.44 18.28
N CYS A 457 -1.44 -13.11 17.12
CA CYS A 457 -2.06 -13.33 15.82
C CYS A 457 -2.27 -14.81 15.52
N MET A 458 -1.26 -15.63 15.76
CA MET A 458 -1.37 -17.09 15.62
C MET A 458 -2.42 -17.70 16.56
N GLN A 459 -2.81 -16.99 17.62
CA GLN A 459 -3.89 -17.36 18.54
C GLN A 459 -5.22 -16.67 18.21
N GLY A 460 -5.35 -16.02 17.05
CA GLY A 460 -6.58 -15.37 16.60
C GLY A 460 -6.92 -14.04 17.29
N ARG A 461 -5.99 -13.43 18.04
CA ARG A 461 -6.31 -12.29 18.92
C ARG A 461 -6.06 -10.90 18.34
N CYS A 462 -5.41 -10.78 17.19
CA CYS A 462 -4.85 -9.50 16.78
C CYS A 462 -5.72 -8.65 15.84
N CYS A 463 -6.79 -9.20 15.26
CA CYS A 463 -7.55 -8.49 14.23
C CYS A 463 -9.08 -8.61 14.36
N GLY A 464 -9.58 -8.95 15.56
CA GLY A 464 -11.01 -9.06 15.84
C GLY A 464 -11.67 -10.32 15.24
N PRO A 465 -12.99 -10.51 15.44
CA PRO A 465 -13.71 -11.73 15.05
C PRO A 465 -13.68 -12.01 13.54
N ASP A 466 -13.61 -10.98 12.70
CA ASP A 466 -13.59 -11.14 11.22
C ASP A 466 -12.26 -11.68 10.68
N CYS A 467 -11.23 -11.76 11.52
CA CYS A 467 -9.89 -12.12 11.07
C CYS A 467 -9.55 -13.59 11.26
N GLU A 468 -10.32 -14.34 12.07
CA GLU A 468 -10.08 -15.76 12.31
C GLU A 468 -10.09 -16.57 11.00
N GLY A 469 -11.06 -16.30 10.12
CA GLY A 469 -11.13 -16.94 8.80
C GLY A 469 -10.02 -16.53 7.82
N VAL A 470 -9.39 -15.37 8.02
CA VAL A 470 -8.26 -14.88 7.20
C VAL A 470 -6.96 -15.48 7.72
N MET A 471 -6.76 -15.49 9.04
CA MET A 471 -5.60 -16.07 9.69
C MET A 471 -5.55 -17.59 9.48
N ASN A 472 -6.67 -18.30 9.63
CA ASN A 472 -6.74 -19.72 9.32
C ASN A 472 -6.52 -20.04 7.83
N ARG A 473 -6.83 -19.11 6.92
CA ARG A 473 -6.53 -19.30 5.48
C ARG A 473 -5.10 -18.98 5.10
N ASN A 474 -4.51 -17.93 5.69
CA ASN A 474 -3.30 -17.32 5.16
C ASN A 474 -2.07 -17.45 6.07
N VAL A 475 -2.22 -17.70 7.38
CA VAL A 475 -1.10 -17.60 8.34
C VAL A 475 -0.94 -18.84 9.22
N VAL A 476 -2.03 -19.47 9.67
CA VAL A 476 -1.95 -20.53 10.70
C VAL A 476 -2.75 -21.81 10.44
N GLY A 477 -3.74 -21.81 9.54
CA GLY A 477 -4.60 -22.99 9.39
C GLY A 477 -4.08 -24.01 8.39
N THR A 478 -4.56 -25.25 8.52
CA THR A 478 -4.35 -26.36 7.58
C THR A 478 -5.16 -26.21 6.29
N MET A 479 -6.01 -25.18 6.18
CA MET A 479 -6.69 -24.80 4.95
C MET A 479 -5.67 -24.23 3.96
N ARG A 480 -4.86 -25.11 3.36
CA ARG A 480 -4.07 -24.74 2.20
C ARG A 480 -5.07 -24.29 1.13
N ALA A 481 -4.81 -23.15 0.50
CA ALA A 481 -5.56 -22.64 -0.66
C ALA A 481 -5.61 -23.62 -1.87
N TYR A 482 -5.01 -24.80 -1.73
CA TYR A 482 -4.89 -25.85 -2.73
C TYR A 482 -5.68 -27.14 -2.40
N ASP A 483 -6.15 -27.36 -1.16
CA ASP A 483 -6.65 -28.68 -0.74
C ASP A 483 -8.17 -28.76 -0.52
N GLN A 484 -8.93 -27.68 -0.74
CA GLN A 484 -10.39 -27.76 -0.82
C GLN A 484 -10.86 -27.77 -2.27
N ASP A 485 -11.39 -28.91 -2.67
CA ASP A 485 -12.25 -29.07 -3.83
C ASP A 485 -13.40 -28.06 -3.72
N ILE A 486 -13.60 -27.25 -4.76
CA ILE A 486 -14.51 -26.08 -4.78
C ILE A 486 -15.99 -26.54 -4.92
N SER A 487 -16.31 -27.79 -4.58
CA SER A 487 -17.64 -28.36 -4.75
C SER A 487 -18.60 -28.07 -3.59
N GLU A 488 -18.11 -27.67 -2.42
CA GLU A 488 -18.97 -27.44 -1.25
C GLU A 488 -18.94 -25.98 -0.83
N GLY A 489 -19.90 -25.24 -1.40
CA GLY A 489 -20.13 -23.83 -1.15
C GLY A 489 -20.44 -23.55 0.31
N HIS A 490 -19.54 -22.86 0.98
CA HIS A 490 -19.83 -22.05 2.15
C HIS A 490 -18.98 -20.77 2.12
N TRP A 491 -19.33 -19.86 1.22
CA TRP A 491 -19.03 -18.43 1.34
C TRP A 491 -20.38 -17.71 1.27
N GLY A 492 -20.56 -16.74 2.17
CA GLY A 492 -21.82 -16.01 2.42
C GLY A 492 -22.71 -15.89 1.19
N GLU A 493 -23.82 -16.62 1.23
CA GLU A 493 -24.81 -16.71 0.16
C GLU A 493 -25.41 -15.35 -0.17
N PHE A 494 -24.97 -14.75 -1.27
CA PHE A 494 -25.91 -14.43 -2.34
C PHE A 494 -26.01 -15.72 -3.18
N LEU A 495 -26.99 -16.57 -2.88
CA LEU A 495 -27.35 -17.63 -3.80
C LEU A 495 -27.77 -16.97 -5.11
N PRO A 496 -27.21 -17.35 -6.27
CA PRO A 496 -27.86 -17.04 -7.51
C PRO A 496 -29.26 -17.63 -7.44
N ASN A 497 -30.30 -16.83 -7.73
CA ASN A 497 -31.64 -17.38 -7.85
C ASN A 497 -31.65 -18.45 -8.96
N GLU A 498 -32.66 -19.31 -8.96
CA GLU A 498 -32.73 -20.47 -9.85
C GLU A 498 -32.51 -20.08 -11.33
N GLU A 499 -32.98 -18.89 -11.72
CA GLU A 499 -32.72 -18.24 -13.01
C GLU A 499 -31.23 -18.00 -13.33
N GLN A 500 -30.47 -17.44 -12.39
CA GLN A 500 -29.04 -17.18 -12.57
C GLN A 500 -28.23 -18.49 -12.65
N ALA A 501 -28.64 -19.52 -11.89
CA ALA A 501 -28.01 -20.83 -11.95
C ALA A 501 -28.35 -21.59 -13.23
N GLU A 502 -29.53 -21.36 -13.81
CA GLU A 502 -29.96 -21.92 -15.09
C GLU A 502 -29.31 -21.20 -16.28
N PHE A 503 -29.15 -19.87 -16.22
CA PHE A 503 -28.48 -19.06 -17.24
C PHE A 503 -27.00 -19.41 -17.43
N VAL A 504 -26.28 -19.65 -16.33
CA VAL A 504 -24.88 -20.12 -16.38
C VAL A 504 -24.81 -21.56 -16.92
N ARG A 505 -25.76 -22.42 -16.53
CA ARG A 505 -25.84 -23.80 -17.04
C ARG A 505 -26.21 -23.88 -18.52
N SER A 506 -26.96 -22.92 -19.05
CA SER A 506 -27.32 -22.86 -20.47
C SER A 506 -26.22 -22.27 -21.36
N GLY A 507 -25.03 -21.96 -20.80
CA GLY A 507 -23.92 -21.39 -21.56
C GLY A 507 -24.16 -19.95 -22.01
N GLY A 508 -25.02 -19.21 -21.31
CA GLY A 508 -25.27 -17.80 -21.58
C GLY A 508 -24.01 -16.97 -21.40
N SER A 509 -23.67 -16.14 -22.38
CA SER A 509 -22.59 -15.16 -22.22
C SER A 509 -23.07 -14.01 -21.34
N LEU A 510 -22.17 -13.37 -20.59
CA LEU A 510 -22.51 -12.16 -19.82
C LEU A 510 -23.15 -11.07 -20.72
N LYS A 511 -22.78 -11.07 -22.01
CA LYS A 511 -23.32 -10.16 -23.03
C LYS A 511 -24.78 -10.44 -23.40
N SER A 512 -25.25 -11.68 -23.26
CA SER A 512 -26.65 -12.09 -23.49
C SER A 512 -27.51 -12.06 -22.22
N TRP A 513 -26.91 -11.72 -21.07
CA TRP A 513 -27.63 -11.46 -19.82
C TRP A 513 -27.92 -9.96 -19.64
N ILE A 514 -27.05 -9.13 -20.21
CA ILE A 514 -27.10 -7.67 -20.11
C ILE A 514 -28.00 -7.06 -21.21
N ALA A 515 -28.19 -7.76 -22.33
CA ALA A 515 -29.18 -7.45 -23.37
C ALA A 515 -30.49 -8.17 -23.06
#